data_AF-A0A5K7ZSB8-F1
#
_entry.id   AF-A0A5K7ZSB8-F1
#
_cell.length_a   1.000
_cell.length_b   1.000
_cell.length_c   1.000
_cell.angle_alpha   90.00
_cell.angle_beta   90.00
_cell.angle_gamma   90.00
#
_symmetry.space_group_name_H-M   'P 1'
#
loop_
_entity.id
_entity.type
_entity.pdbx_description
1 polymer ?
#
loop_
_entity_poly.entity_id
_entity_poly.type
_entity_poly.pdbx_seq_one_letter_code
_entity_poly.pdbx_strand_id
1 'polypeptide(L)'
;MIDNTGKDFENPYAHVVEWINRHEGTGSANGLAKLILSLWSEDATFSLRECISSFDDTRLAWAEEMTTHFLRFRFDRFLEDASKKVALICPHLVEKGLAGSHAKCDWERSKIKR
;
A
#
# COMPACT_ATOMS: atom_id res chain seq x y z
N MET A 1 12.52 -15.79 6.09
CA MET A 1 11.61 -16.07 7.23
C MET A 1 10.93 -17.39 6.90
N ILE A 2 11.00 -18.37 7.79
CA ILE A 2 10.48 -19.72 7.54
C ILE A 2 9.15 -19.83 8.26
N ASP A 3 8.11 -20.24 7.55
CA ASP A 3 6.82 -20.52 8.18
C ASP A 3 6.77 -21.94 8.76
N ASN A 4 5.69 -22.30 9.44
CA ASN A 4 5.55 -23.62 10.09
C ASN A 4 5.59 -24.83 9.10
N THR A 5 5.73 -24.58 7.79
CA THR A 5 5.84 -25.61 6.74
C THR A 5 7.27 -25.77 6.20
N GLY A 6 8.23 -24.95 6.65
CA GLY A 6 9.63 -25.06 6.21
C GLY A 6 9.92 -24.42 4.85
N LYS A 7 8.94 -23.73 4.23
CA LYS A 7 9.11 -23.08 2.93
C LYS A 7 9.67 -21.66 3.11
N ASP A 8 10.66 -21.29 2.28
CA ASP A 8 11.09 -19.89 2.16
C ASP A 8 9.91 -19.05 1.68
N PHE A 9 9.60 -17.99 2.42
CA PHE A 9 8.50 -17.09 2.07
C PHE A 9 8.89 -16.21 0.88
N GLU A 10 8.16 -16.35 -0.23
CA GLU A 10 8.35 -15.50 -1.40
C GLU A 10 7.84 -14.09 -1.10
N ASN A 11 8.58 -13.06 -1.50
CA ASN A 11 8.20 -11.67 -1.24
C ASN A 11 7.03 -11.28 -2.17
N PRO A 12 5.79 -11.12 -1.64
CA PRO A 12 4.62 -10.88 -2.49
C PRO A 12 4.61 -9.47 -3.09
N TYR A 13 5.42 -8.56 -2.54
CA TYR A 13 5.48 -7.17 -2.99
C TYR A 13 6.52 -6.96 -4.10
N ALA A 14 7.53 -7.83 -4.21
CA ALA A 14 8.69 -7.59 -5.08
C ALA A 14 8.30 -7.43 -6.56
N HIS A 15 7.52 -8.38 -7.08
CA HIS A 15 7.06 -8.36 -8.47
C HIS A 15 6.07 -7.21 -8.72
N VAL A 16 5.25 -6.86 -7.73
CA VAL A 16 4.30 -5.74 -7.80
C VAL A 16 5.02 -4.41 -7.91
N VAL A 17 6.05 -4.18 -7.08
CA VAL A 17 6.87 -2.95 -7.13
C VAL A 17 7.56 -2.81 -8.48
N GLU A 18 8.13 -3.90 -9.00
CA GLU A 18 8.75 -3.88 -10.32
C GLU A 18 7.73 -3.56 -11.43
N TRP A 19 6.51 -4.10 -11.32
CA TRP A 19 5.44 -3.81 -12.26
C TRP A 19 4.97 -2.35 -12.19
N ILE A 20 4.79 -1.79 -10.99
CA ILE A 20 4.46 -0.38 -10.76
C ILE A 20 5.50 0.52 -11.44
N ASN A 21 6.79 0.24 -11.23
CA ASN A 21 7.88 1.03 -11.82
C ASN A 21 7.83 1.05 -13.35
N ARG A 22 7.38 -0.03 -14.00
CA ARG A 22 7.27 -0.10 -15.46
C ARG A 22 5.99 0.54 -16.02
N HIS A 23 4.98 0.77 -15.19
CA HIS A 23 3.65 1.24 -15.60
C HIS A 23 3.20 2.45 -14.79
N GLU A 24 4.16 3.29 -14.39
CA GLU A 24 3.91 4.48 -13.58
C GLU A 24 2.84 5.38 -14.21
N GLY A 25 1.99 5.96 -13.37
CA GLY A 25 0.91 6.87 -13.80
C GLY A 25 -0.34 6.17 -14.31
N THR A 26 -0.33 4.86 -14.54
CA THR A 26 -1.56 4.11 -14.86
C THR A 26 -2.46 4.02 -13.63
N GLY A 27 -3.77 3.90 -13.87
CA GLY A 27 -4.76 3.76 -12.79
C GLY A 27 -4.47 2.56 -11.89
N SER A 28 -4.06 1.42 -12.45
CA SER A 28 -3.76 0.20 -11.70
C SER A 28 -2.42 0.30 -10.96
N ALA A 29 -1.39 0.92 -11.55
CA ALA A 29 -0.12 1.15 -10.83
C ALA A 29 -0.33 2.06 -9.62
N ASN A 30 -1.09 3.15 -9.80
CA ASN A 30 -1.47 4.04 -8.70
C ASN A 30 -2.29 3.30 -7.64
N GLY A 31 -3.22 2.44 -8.04
CA GLY A 31 -4.01 1.63 -7.12
C GLY A 31 -3.16 0.68 -6.27
N LEU A 32 -2.19 -0.03 -6.89
CA LEU A 32 -1.26 -0.92 -6.20
C LEU A 32 -0.32 -0.15 -5.27
N ALA A 33 0.21 0.98 -5.73
CA ALA A 33 1.06 1.86 -4.92
C ALA A 33 0.32 2.37 -3.68
N LYS A 34 -0.93 2.84 -3.84
CA LYS A 34 -1.78 3.24 -2.71
C LYS A 34 -2.02 2.10 -1.73
N LEU A 35 -2.27 0.88 -2.23
CA LEU A 35 -2.47 -0.28 -1.37
C LEU A 35 -1.22 -0.56 -0.52
N ILE A 36 -0.03 -0.62 -1.13
CA ILE A 36 1.24 -0.85 -0.42
C ILE A 36 1.46 0.24 0.64
N LEU A 37 1.26 1.52 0.29
CA LEU A 37 1.41 2.63 1.24
C LEU A 37 0.39 2.56 2.39
N SER A 38 -0.86 2.18 2.10
CA SER A 38 -1.92 2.05 3.12
C SER A 38 -1.69 0.87 4.07
N LEU A 39 -1.07 -0.21 3.59
CA LEU A 39 -0.66 -1.33 4.44
C LEU A 39 0.52 -0.93 5.34
N TRP A 40 1.42 -0.08 4.86
CA TRP A 40 2.64 0.31 5.56
C TRP A 40 2.48 1.48 6.54
N SER A 41 1.59 2.43 6.28
CA SER A 41 1.47 3.65 7.09
C SER A 41 0.01 4.00 7.37
N GLU A 42 -0.30 4.25 8.64
CA GLU A 42 -1.60 4.78 9.07
C GLU A 42 -1.81 6.24 8.64
N ASP A 43 -0.71 6.99 8.48
CA ASP A 43 -0.70 8.41 8.14
C ASP A 43 -0.81 8.68 6.63
N ALA A 44 -0.57 7.68 5.78
CA ALA A 44 -0.69 7.78 4.32
C ALA A 44 -1.67 6.74 3.77
N THR A 45 -2.86 6.68 4.38
CA THR A 45 -3.89 5.70 4.04
C THR A 45 -4.83 6.14 2.93
N PHE A 46 -5.19 5.17 2.10
CA PHE A 46 -6.17 5.26 1.05
C PHE A 46 -7.27 4.22 1.30
N SER A 47 -8.49 4.51 0.85
CA SER A 47 -9.58 3.54 1.00
C SER A 47 -9.34 2.30 0.11
N LEU A 48 -9.79 1.12 0.55
CA LEU A 48 -9.66 -0.08 -0.29
C LEU A 48 -10.32 0.11 -1.67
N ARG A 49 -11.47 0.78 -1.71
CA ARG A 49 -12.21 1.07 -2.95
C ARG A 49 -11.37 1.86 -3.96
N GLU A 50 -10.64 2.88 -3.52
CA GLU A 50 -9.80 3.67 -4.44
C GLU A 50 -8.50 2.95 -4.84
N CYS A 51 -8.05 1.97 -4.04
CA CYS A 51 -6.91 1.15 -4.39
C CYS A 51 -7.27 0.19 -5.53
N ILE A 52 -8.44 -0.46 -5.45
CA ILE A 52 -8.80 -1.56 -6.36
C ILE A 52 -9.69 -1.16 -7.54
N SER A 53 -10.15 0.09 -7.63
CA SER A 53 -11.15 0.51 -8.63
C SER A 53 -10.74 0.32 -10.09
N SER A 54 -9.43 0.20 -10.34
CA SER A 54 -8.82 0.08 -11.67
C SER A 54 -8.18 -1.29 -11.91
N PHE A 55 -8.41 -2.27 -11.03
CA PHE A 55 -7.75 -3.57 -11.13
C PHE A 55 -8.51 -4.51 -12.08
N ASP A 56 -7.73 -5.27 -12.84
CA ASP A 56 -8.18 -6.49 -13.49
C ASP A 56 -8.02 -7.69 -12.54
N ASP A 57 -8.41 -8.87 -13.00
CA ASP A 57 -8.33 -10.11 -12.21
C ASP A 57 -6.91 -10.39 -11.69
N THR A 58 -5.89 -10.10 -12.51
CA THR A 58 -4.48 -10.28 -12.13
C THR A 58 -4.08 -9.35 -10.99
N ARG A 59 -4.43 -8.06 -11.06
CA ARG A 59 -4.05 -7.09 -10.02
C ARG A 59 -4.89 -7.28 -8.76
N LEU A 60 -6.12 -7.78 -8.88
CA LEU A 60 -6.91 -8.22 -7.73
C LEU A 60 -6.25 -9.41 -7.02
N ALA A 61 -5.76 -10.41 -7.75
CA ALA A 61 -5.05 -11.54 -7.17
C ALA A 61 -3.77 -11.09 -6.42
N TRP A 62 -2.99 -10.18 -7.00
CA TRP A 62 -1.81 -9.62 -6.32
C TRP A 62 -2.19 -8.83 -5.06
N ALA A 63 -3.27 -8.06 -5.12
CA ALA A 63 -3.78 -7.30 -3.97
C ALA A 63 -4.21 -8.23 -2.83
N GLU A 64 -4.87 -9.34 -3.16
CA GLU A 64 -5.26 -10.38 -2.20
C GLU A 64 -4.04 -11.06 -1.56
N GLU A 65 -3.03 -11.41 -2.35
CA GLU A 65 -1.79 -12.02 -1.87
C GLU A 65 -1.05 -11.10 -0.90
N MET A 66 -0.82 -9.84 -1.28
CA MET A 66 -0.18 -8.84 -0.42
C MET A 66 -0.96 -8.61 0.88
N THR A 67 -2.29 -8.51 0.79
CA THR A 67 -3.15 -8.29 1.96
C THR A 67 -3.14 -9.49 2.89
N THR A 68 -3.20 -10.71 2.34
CA THR A 68 -3.13 -11.95 3.11
C THR A 68 -1.81 -12.07 3.84
N HIS A 69 -0.70 -11.73 3.16
CA HIS A 69 0.62 -11.67 3.77
C HIS A 69 0.66 -10.67 4.93
N PHE A 70 0.16 -9.45 4.73
CA PHE A 70 0.09 -8.43 5.79
C PHE A 70 -0.74 -8.90 6.99
N LEU A 71 -1.88 -9.56 6.77
CA LEU A 71 -2.71 -10.06 7.87
C LEU A 71 -1.97 -11.10 8.72
N ARG A 72 -1.07 -11.88 8.11
CA ARG A 72 -0.27 -12.91 8.78
C ARG A 72 0.97 -12.35 9.49
N PHE A 73 1.71 -11.46 8.84
CA PHE A 73 3.03 -11.00 9.31
C PHE A 73 3.08 -9.56 9.80
N ARG A 74 2.00 -8.80 9.60
CA ARG A 74 1.92 -7.36 9.91
C ARG A 74 3.04 -6.59 9.21
N PHE A 75 3.70 -5.71 9.95
CA PHE A 75 4.82 -4.92 9.48
C PHE A 75 6.09 -5.78 9.44
N ASP A 76 6.37 -6.36 8.28
CA ASP A 76 7.60 -7.09 8.00
C ASP A 76 8.56 -6.28 7.12
N ARG A 77 9.78 -6.80 6.95
CA ARG A 77 10.82 -6.13 6.15
C ARG A 77 10.45 -6.06 4.67
N PHE A 78 9.67 -7.01 4.16
CA PHE A 78 9.26 -7.01 2.76
C PHE A 78 8.31 -5.84 2.47
N LEU A 79 7.34 -5.60 3.36
CA LEU A 79 6.46 -4.45 3.25
C LEU A 79 7.23 -3.13 3.42
N GLU A 80 8.17 -3.06 4.37
CA GLU A 80 9.01 -1.86 4.58
C GLU A 80 9.87 -1.54 3.35
N ASP A 81 10.49 -2.54 2.73
CA ASP A 81 11.31 -2.34 1.53
C ASP A 81 10.44 -1.96 0.32
N ALA A 82 9.26 -2.57 0.19
CA ALA A 82 8.33 -2.26 -0.88
C ALA A 82 7.79 -0.83 -0.76
N SER A 83 7.38 -0.40 0.44
CA SER A 83 6.82 0.93 0.66
C SER A 83 7.86 2.03 0.41
N LYS A 84 9.12 1.84 0.83
CA LYS A 84 10.23 2.76 0.51
C LYS A 84 10.44 2.90 -1.00
N LYS A 85 10.41 1.80 -1.76
CA LYS A 85 10.53 1.84 -3.22
C LYS A 85 9.34 2.54 -3.87
N VAL A 86 8.12 2.22 -3.44
CA VAL A 86 6.90 2.86 -3.94
C VAL A 86 6.90 4.36 -3.64
N ALA A 87 7.37 4.79 -2.46
CA ALA A 87 7.49 6.20 -2.12
C ALA A 87 8.45 6.96 -3.05
N LEU A 88 9.50 6.29 -3.54
CA LEU A 88 10.43 6.86 -4.53
C LEU A 88 9.82 6.90 -5.94
N ILE A 89 9.06 5.88 -6.33
CA ILE A 89 8.43 5.79 -7.66
C ILE A 89 7.23 6.75 -7.76
N CYS A 90 6.42 6.86 -6.69
CA CYS A 90 5.19 7.63 -6.69
C CYS A 90 5.16 8.64 -5.52
N PRO A 91 6.08 9.62 -5.48
CA PRO A 91 6.18 10.56 -4.35
C PRO A 91 4.90 11.36 -4.13
N HIS A 92 4.21 11.72 -5.21
CA HIS A 92 2.94 12.44 -5.18
C HIS A 92 1.83 11.69 -4.43
N LEU A 93 1.88 10.36 -4.36
CA LEU A 93 0.91 9.58 -3.58
C LEU A 93 1.21 9.66 -2.08
N VAL A 94 2.47 9.74 -1.67
CA VAL A 94 2.84 9.94 -0.26
C VAL A 94 2.32 11.30 0.21
N GLU A 95 2.58 12.36 -0.56
CA GLU A 95 2.10 13.71 -0.26
C GLU A 95 0.57 13.76 -0.15
N LYS A 96 -0.13 13.11 -1.08
CA LYS A 96 -1.58 13.06 -1.09
C LYS A 96 -2.14 12.31 0.12
N GLY A 97 -1.55 11.18 0.50
CA GLY A 97 -1.95 10.41 1.67
C GLY A 97 -1.82 11.22 2.96
N LEU A 98 -0.65 11.84 3.16
CA LEU A 98 -0.38 12.69 4.32
C LEU A 98 -1.33 13.88 4.41
N ALA A 99 -1.60 14.55 3.29
CA ALA A 99 -2.55 15.66 3.25
C ALA A 99 -3.97 15.21 3.65
N GLY A 100 -4.41 14.03 3.21
CA GLY A 100 -5.69 13.45 3.60
C GLY A 100 -5.78 13.20 5.12
N SER A 101 -4.74 12.61 5.70
CA SER A 101 -4.68 12.35 7.15
C SER A 101 -4.65 13.63 7.97
N HIS A 102 -3.89 14.65 7.55
CA HIS A 102 -3.89 15.96 8.20
C HIS A 102 -5.27 16.61 8.19
N ALA A 103 -5.97 16.58 7.05
CA ALA A 103 -7.31 17.14 6.95
C ALA A 103 -8.30 16.46 7.91
N LYS A 104 -8.18 15.14 8.11
CA LYS A 104 -8.99 14.40 9.08
C LYS A 104 -8.69 14.84 10.52
N CYS A 105 -7.42 14.92 10.89
CA CYS A 105 -6.99 15.39 12.22
C CYS A 105 -7.49 16.82 12.52
N ASP A 106 -7.41 17.72 11.54
CA ASP A 106 -7.87 19.10 11.69
C ASP A 106 -9.39 19.18 11.86
N TRP A 107 -10.13 18.33 11.12
CA TRP A 107 -11.58 18.21 11.30
C TRP A 107 -11.94 17.72 12.70
N GLU A 108 -11.28 16.69 13.22
CA GLU A 108 -11.51 16.18 14.58
C GLU A 108 -11.23 17.26 15.65
N ARG A 109 -10.10 17.98 15.53
CA ARG A 109 -9.76 19.09 16.43
C ARG A 109 -10.79 20.22 16.40
N SER A 110 -11.40 20.48 15.25
CA SER A 110 -12.45 21.51 15.11
C SER A 110 -13.72 21.20 15.91
N LYS A 111 -13.96 19.92 16.25
CA LYS A 111 -15.12 19.48 17.03
C LYS A 111 -14.95 19.70 18.54
N ILE A 112 -13.71 19.69 19.03
CA ILE A 112 -13.39 19.85 20.46
C ILE A 112 -13.41 21.33 20.87
N LYS A 113 -13.21 22.25 19.92
CA LYS A 113 -13.21 23.70 20.17
C LYS A 113 -14.62 24.34 20.09
N ARG A 114 -15.69 23.54 20.10
CA ARG A 114 -17.08 24.00 20.16
C ARG A 114 -17.68 23.64 21.51
#